data_AF-A0A7W8A0A6-F1
#
_entry.id   AF-A0A7W8A0A6-F1
#
_cell.length_a   1.000
_cell.length_b   1.000
_cell.length_c   1.000
_cell.angle_alpha   90.00
_cell.angle_beta   90.00
_cell.angle_gamma   90.00
#
_symmetry.space_group_name_H-M   'P 1'
#
loop_
_entity.id
_entity.type
_entity.pdbx_description
1 polymer ?
#
loop_
_entity_poly.entity_id
_entity_poly.type
_entity_poly.pdbx_seq_one_letter_code
_entity_poly.pdbx_strand_id
1 'polypeptide(L)' 'MSENMIAYAMVFIGLFLFGGVFSLFKQGLKLGAVFCALGGVMAITAGVLWW' A
#
# COMPACT_ATOMS: atom_id res chain seq x y z
N MET A 1 20.32 -7.11 -3.87
CA MET A 1 18.86 -7.22 -4.03
C MET A 1 18.56 -6.84 -5.47
N SER A 2 17.93 -7.70 -6.27
CA SER A 2 17.63 -7.33 -7.66
C SER A 2 16.58 -6.21 -7.67
N GLU A 3 16.65 -5.31 -8.65
CA GLU A 3 15.73 -4.17 -8.77
C GLU A 3 14.26 -4.61 -8.79
N ASN A 4 13.99 -5.74 -9.47
CA ASN A 4 12.68 -6.38 -9.49
C ASN A 4 12.19 -6.82 -8.11
N MET A 5 13.08 -7.24 -7.20
CA MET A 5 12.69 -7.65 -5.84
C MET A 5 12.18 -6.46 -5.02
N ILE A 6 12.69 -5.25 -5.27
CA ILE A 6 12.22 -4.02 -4.63
C ILE A 6 10.85 -3.64 -5.19
N ALA A 7 10.66 -3.70 -6.51
CA ALA A 7 9.37 -3.45 -7.15
C ALA A 7 8.26 -4.36 -6.60
N TYR A 8 8.52 -5.67 -6.50
CA TYR A 8 7.57 -6.63 -5.92
C TYR A 8 7.23 -6.34 -4.46
N ALA A 9 8.23 -5.96 -3.64
CA ALA A 9 8.00 -5.61 -2.25
C ALA A 9 7.11 -4.36 -2.12
N MET A 10 7.33 -3.33 -2.94
CA MET A 10 6.52 -2.10 -2.94
C MET A 10 5.07 -2.36 -3.35
N VAL A 11 4.84 -3.16 -4.39
CA VAL A 11 3.48 -3.54 -4.81
C VAL A 11 2.78 -4.36 -3.72
N PHE A 12 3.50 -5.29 -3.08
CA PHE A 12 2.96 -6.09 -1.97
C PHE A 12 2.55 -5.22 -0.78
N ILE A 13 3.41 -4.26 -0.38
CA ILE A 13 3.09 -3.30 0.68
C ILE A 13 1.85 -2.48 0.30
N GLY A 14 1.75 -2.07 -0.95
CA GLY A 14 0.57 -1.35 -1.45
C GLY A 14 -0.73 -2.14 -1.26
N LEU A 15 -0.73 -3.41 -1.69
CA LEU A 15 -1.88 -4.32 -1.52
C LEU A 15 -2.22 -4.58 -0.05
N PHE A 16 -1.20 -4.75 0.80
CA PHE A 16 -1.37 -4.92 2.23
C PHE A 16 -2.05 -3.70 2.88
N LEU A 17 -1.60 -2.50 2.52
CA LEU A 17 -2.17 -1.25 3.01
C LEU A 17 -3.64 -1.09 2.61
N PHE A 18 -4.03 -1.51 1.40
CA PHE A 18 -5.44 -1.55 1.00
C PHE A 18 -6.29 -2.49 1.87
N GLY A 19 -5.74 -3.64 2.29
CA GLY A 19 -6.37 -4.48 3.31
C GLY A 19 -6.55 -3.75 4.65
N GLY A 20 -5.55 -2.95 5.03
CA GLY A 20 -5.60 -2.05 6.18
C GLY A 20 -6.72 -1.01 6.10
N VAL A 21 -7.02 -0.47 4.92
CA VAL A 21 -8.15 0.46 4.71
C VAL A 21 -9.46 -0.17 5.15
N PHE A 22 -9.77 -1.38 4.65
CA PHE A 22 -11.02 -2.06 4.97
C PHE A 22 -11.11 -2.41 6.47
N SER A 23 -10.00 -2.86 7.06
CA SER A 23 -9.92 -3.20 8.48
C SER A 23 -10.15 -1.97 9.38
N LEU A 24 -9.42 -0.88 9.15
CA LEU A 24 -9.52 0.34 9.95
C LEU A 24 -10.84 1.06 9.75
N PHE A 25 -11.39 1.02 8.54
CA PHE A 25 -12.72 1.56 8.26
C PHE A 25 -13.79 0.84 9.08
N LYS A 26 -13.75 -0.50 9.16
CA LYS A 26 -14.66 -1.28 10.01
C LYS A 26 -14.50 -0.99 11.50
N GLN A 27 -13.32 -0.59 11.94
CA GLN A 27 -13.03 -0.20 13.33
C GLN A 27 -13.41 1.26 13.64
N GLY A 28 -13.93 2.02 12.68
CA GLY A 28 -14.26 3.45 12.84
C GLY A 28 -13.06 4.39 12.85
N LEU A 29 -11.84 3.87 12.62
CA LEU A 29 -10.59 4.64 12.57
C LEU A 29 -10.41 5.27 11.18
N LYS A 30 -11.29 6.21 10.85
CA LYS A 30 -11.39 6.81 9.50
C LYS A 30 -10.09 7.46 9.03
N LEU A 31 -9.37 8.18 9.90
CA LEU A 31 -8.07 8.78 9.54
C LEU A 31 -7.03 7.72 9.19
N GLY A 32 -6.95 6.64 9.97
CA GLY A 32 -6.03 5.54 9.70
C GLY A 32 -6.34 4.87 8.35
N ALA A 33 -7.62 4.66 8.04
CA ALA A 33 -8.05 4.15 6.74
C ALA A 33 -7.64 5.07 5.58
N VAL A 34 -7.75 6.40 5.73
CA VAL A 34 -7.30 7.37 4.71
C VAL A 34 -5.79 7.29 4.50
N PHE A 35 -4.99 7.23 5.56
CA PHE A 35 -3.54 7.09 5.44
C PHE A 35 -3.12 5.77 4.79
N CYS A 36 -3.79 4.67 5.13
CA CYS A 36 -3.57 3.38 4.46
C CYS A 36 -3.94 3.45 2.97
N ALA A 37 -5.01 4.14 2.60
CA ALA A 37 -5.41 4.28 1.19
C ALA A 37 -4.38 5.10 0.40
N LEU A 38 -3.96 6.24 0.96
CA LEU A 38 -2.94 7.10 0.34
C LEU A 38 -1.60 6.37 0.23
N GLY A 39 -1.15 5.73 1.31
CA GLY A 39 0.08 4.93 1.31
C GLY A 39 0.02 3.77 0.32
N GLY A 40 -1.14 3.11 0.20
CA GLY A 40 -1.38 2.05 -0.77
C GLY A 40 -1.21 2.53 -2.21
N VAL A 41 -1.87 3.64 -2.58
CA VAL A 41 -1.74 4.25 -3.92
C VAL A 41 -0.28 4.64 -4.21
N MET A 42 0.40 5.29 -3.26
CA MET A 42 1.79 5.70 -3.45
C MET A 42 2.74 4.51 -3.60
N ALA A 43 2.57 3.45 -2.80
CA ALA A 43 3.42 2.26 -2.86
C ALA A 43 3.23 1.46 -4.16
N ILE A 44 1.98 1.30 -4.63
CA ILE A 44 1.72 0.67 -5.93
C ILE A 44 2.31 1.51 -7.06
N THR A 45 2.08 2.82 -7.04
CA THR A 45 2.64 3.73 -8.06
C THR A 45 4.16 3.64 -8.09
N ALA A 46 4.82 3.68 -6.92
CA ALA A 46 6.26 3.53 -6.81
C ALA A 46 6.73 2.17 -7.36
N GLY A 47 6.08 1.07 -6.98
CA GLY A 47 6.43 -0.27 -7.46
C GLY A 47 6.25 -0.44 -8.97
N VAL A 48 5.22 0.16 -9.57
CA VAL A 48 4.98 0.13 -11.02
C VAL A 48 6.00 0.98 -11.77
N LEU A 49 6.37 2.16 -11.25
CA LEU A 49 7.38 3.03 -11.87
C LEU A 49 8.81 2.51 -11.69
N TRP A 50 9.04 1.54 -10.80
CA TRP A 50 10.33 0.90 -10.56
C TRP A 50 10.64 -0.23 -11.54
N TRP A 51 9.63 -0.67 -12.29
CA TRP A 51 9.73 -1.70 -13.32
C TRP A 51 10.29 -1.13 -14.63
#